data_AF-A0LWD0-F1
#
_entry.id   AF-A0LWD0-F1
#
_cell.length_a   1.000
_cell.length_b   1.000
_cell.length_c   1.000
_cell.angle_alpha   90.00
_cell.angle_beta   90.00
_cell.angle_gamma   90.00
#
_symmetry.space_group_name_H-M   'P 1'
#
loop_
_entity.id
_entity.type
_entity.pdbx_description
1 polymer ?
#
loop_
_entity_poly.entity_id
_entity_poly.type
_entity_poly.pdbx_seq_one_letter_code
_entity_poly.pdbx_strand_id
1 'polypeptide(L)'
;MRRFEATVIGSLPPFSAERRAHVRRSAYGTSESHLRVRLAYKVICVLQRRARAEAEVLPAGLRHLHCLAQALTCLETASARNLRVIITVPTPQLAGVVVTLGATLVNRLCRDCPHTRLEVGARVTGWLSGEFIDASLDRMSDEELMFAGVHFRGDRGSVHRLPEGFPERSRWRLPDELRREVAEALKCNPEIAGQRLSASAAHPVVVVGEWSTFLKDVDLLAKASPVLHVRGRMHSGRLEEWFRHPVLTERTIPQPERIPWARELQPRLILFTGSAAWARSSRSVWPNVPIILLLSRRSPAASRVASVISVSGWPAPRNLPPTLVSLLKPTAGLEIFCRIEPETTCDEEDMW
;
A
#
# COMPACT_ATOMS: atom_id res chain seq x y z
N MET A 1 41.03 15.82 -10.19
CA MET A 1 41.29 14.54 -9.50
C MET A 1 41.49 14.79 -8.00
N ARG A 2 40.63 14.21 -7.14
CA ARG A 2 40.99 13.74 -5.78
C ARG A 2 40.04 12.56 -5.44
N ARG A 3 40.60 11.43 -4.99
CA ARG A 3 39.87 10.28 -4.42
C ARG A 3 39.71 10.46 -2.91
N PHE A 4 38.79 9.74 -2.28
CA PHE A 4 38.92 9.27 -0.90
C PHE A 4 38.23 7.91 -0.74
N GLU A 5 38.88 7.01 0.00
CA GLU A 5 38.44 5.66 0.39
C GLU A 5 38.23 5.63 1.92
N ALA A 6 37.39 4.71 2.44
CA ALA A 6 37.44 4.30 3.85
C ALA A 6 36.80 2.93 4.13
N THR A 7 37.58 2.09 4.82
CA THR A 7 37.50 0.65 5.16
C THR A 7 36.42 0.22 6.18
N VAL A 8 36.18 -1.09 6.31
CA VAL A 8 35.18 -1.78 7.20
C VAL A 8 35.84 -2.68 8.28
N ILE A 9 35.22 -2.76 9.49
CA ILE A 9 35.44 -3.71 10.64
C ILE A 9 34.10 -3.78 11.44
N GLY A 10 33.62 -4.81 12.18
CA GLY A 10 34.07 -6.16 12.56
C GLY A 10 33.01 -6.94 13.41
N SER A 11 33.40 -7.80 14.36
CA SER A 11 32.57 -8.89 14.95
C SER A 11 32.85 -9.21 16.46
N LEU A 12 32.07 -9.98 17.26
CA LEU A 12 30.76 -10.65 17.04
C LEU A 12 29.74 -10.63 18.25
N PRO A 13 29.78 -11.46 19.35
CA PRO A 13 28.53 -12.04 19.90
C PRO A 13 28.24 -11.78 21.43
N PRO A 14 27.53 -12.64 22.21
CA PRO A 14 26.31 -12.27 22.98
C PRO A 14 26.52 -12.10 24.51
N PHE A 15 25.54 -11.54 25.26
CA PHE A 15 25.36 -11.84 26.70
C PHE A 15 23.97 -11.49 27.28
N SER A 16 23.62 -12.16 28.37
CA SER A 16 22.30 -12.22 29.01
C SER A 16 22.13 -11.38 30.29
N ALA A 17 20.88 -10.94 30.50
CA ALA A 17 20.14 -10.57 31.73
C ALA A 17 20.80 -9.86 32.94
N GLU A 18 21.98 -10.26 33.42
CA GLU A 18 22.26 -10.19 34.87
C GLU A 18 23.27 -9.12 35.32
N ARG A 19 23.33 -7.98 34.62
CA ARG A 19 23.82 -6.78 35.31
C ARG A 19 23.01 -5.55 34.90
N ARG A 20 22.11 -5.05 35.75
CA ARG A 20 21.48 -3.72 35.53
C ARG A 20 22.41 -2.56 35.93
N ALA A 21 23.37 -2.82 36.80
CA ALA A 21 24.62 -2.03 36.89
C ALA A 21 25.63 -2.35 35.76
N HIS A 22 25.28 -3.24 34.81
CA HIS A 22 25.77 -3.20 33.41
C HIS A 22 24.70 -2.87 32.37
N VAL A 23 23.79 -1.94 32.67
CA VAL A 23 23.41 -0.97 31.61
C VAL A 23 24.62 -0.05 31.28
N ARG A 24 25.66 -0.05 32.13
CA ARG A 24 27.03 0.44 31.82
C ARG A 24 27.87 -0.49 30.90
N ARG A 25 27.37 -1.67 30.47
CA ARG A 25 27.96 -2.49 29.39
C ARG A 25 26.85 -3.38 28.76
N SER A 26 26.42 -3.10 27.53
CA SER A 26 25.34 -3.79 26.79
C SER A 26 23.98 -3.08 26.76
N ALA A 27 23.94 -1.97 26.02
CA ALA A 27 22.79 -1.54 25.20
C ALA A 27 23.21 -0.56 24.06
N TYR A 28 24.49 -0.59 23.64
CA TYR A 28 24.87 -0.16 22.29
C TYR A 28 24.39 -1.25 21.34
N GLY A 29 23.13 -1.16 20.94
CA GLY A 29 22.40 -2.21 20.23
C GLY A 29 20.95 -1.77 20.07
N THR A 30 20.57 -1.04 19.04
CA THR A 30 21.31 -0.71 17.80
C THR A 30 21.14 0.77 17.49
N SER A 31 22.25 1.50 17.30
CA SER A 31 22.22 2.92 16.88
C SER A 31 21.45 3.07 15.57
N GLU A 32 21.58 2.08 14.68
CA GLU A 32 20.84 2.00 13.44
C GLU A 32 19.33 1.86 13.63
N SER A 33 18.84 1.12 14.64
CA SER A 33 17.39 1.06 14.92
C SER A 33 16.87 2.37 15.48
N HIS A 34 17.60 3.03 16.38
CA HIS A 34 17.23 4.36 16.87
C HIS A 34 17.29 5.43 15.76
N LEU A 35 18.23 5.33 14.82
CA LEU A 35 18.31 6.16 13.62
C LEU A 35 17.16 5.84 12.65
N ARG A 36 16.89 4.57 12.35
CA ARG A 36 15.78 4.11 11.49
C ARG A 36 14.42 4.52 12.07
N VAL A 37 14.22 4.46 13.39
CA VAL A 37 13.01 4.94 14.09
C VAL A 37 12.92 6.47 14.07
N ARG A 38 14.01 7.20 14.31
CA ARG A 38 14.02 8.68 14.20
C ARG A 38 13.81 9.16 12.76
N LEU A 39 14.39 8.50 11.76
CA LEU A 39 14.12 8.77 10.34
C LEU A 39 12.68 8.44 9.99
N ALA A 40 12.17 7.27 10.37
CA ALA A 40 10.77 6.90 10.15
C ALA A 40 9.83 7.93 10.79
N TYR A 41 10.06 8.33 12.04
CA TYR A 41 9.27 9.36 12.71
C TYR A 41 9.36 10.73 12.00
N LYS A 42 10.55 11.15 11.57
CA LYS A 42 10.73 12.39 10.80
C LYS A 42 10.03 12.35 9.43
N VAL A 43 10.09 11.21 8.74
CA VAL A 43 9.37 10.96 7.48
C VAL A 43 7.86 10.97 7.72
N ILE A 44 7.36 10.26 8.74
CA ILE A 44 5.94 10.25 9.13
C ILE A 44 5.46 11.67 9.46
N CYS A 45 6.21 12.47 10.22
CA CYS A 45 5.85 13.86 10.51
C CYS A 45 5.82 14.75 9.25
N VAL A 46 6.75 14.57 8.31
CA VAL A 46 6.77 15.32 7.04
C VAL A 46 5.61 14.89 6.13
N LEU A 47 5.33 13.59 6.04
CA LEU A 47 4.19 13.05 5.30
C LEU A 47 2.87 13.55 5.92
N GLN A 48 2.72 13.51 7.24
CA GLN A 48 1.54 14.06 7.94
C GLN A 48 1.35 15.56 7.73
N ARG A 49 2.44 16.36 7.67
CA ARG A 49 2.33 17.80 7.37
C ARG A 49 1.93 18.06 5.92
N ARG A 50 2.50 17.34 4.95
CA ARG A 50 2.11 17.46 3.53
C ARG A 50 0.67 16.99 3.30
N ALA A 51 0.30 15.84 3.88
CA ALA A 51 -1.05 15.31 3.86
C ALA A 51 -2.10 16.28 4.46
N ARG A 52 -1.75 17.04 5.50
CA ARG A 52 -2.65 18.08 6.04
C ARG A 52 -2.87 19.22 5.05
N ALA A 53 -1.80 19.77 4.47
CA ALA A 53 -1.91 20.82 3.45
C ALA A 53 -2.69 20.36 2.20
N GLU A 54 -2.47 19.12 1.75
CA GLU A 54 -3.22 18.53 0.63
C GLU A 54 -4.70 18.24 1.00
N ALA A 55 -5.01 17.98 2.27
CA ALA A 55 -6.37 17.70 2.75
C ALA A 55 -7.16 18.93 3.25
N GLU A 56 -6.53 20.10 3.37
CA GLU A 56 -7.20 21.37 3.72
C GLU A 56 -8.21 21.82 2.64
N VAL A 57 -8.02 21.37 1.40
CA VAL A 57 -8.94 21.62 0.27
C VAL A 57 -10.24 20.79 0.37
N LEU A 58 -10.27 19.74 1.21
CA LEU A 58 -11.39 18.80 1.28
C LEU A 58 -12.44 19.17 2.35
N PRO A 59 -13.75 19.02 2.06
CA PRO A 59 -14.82 19.04 3.06
C PRO A 59 -14.53 18.11 4.25
N ALA A 60 -15.00 18.48 5.45
CA ALA A 60 -14.61 17.83 6.71
C ALA A 60 -14.76 16.28 6.71
N GLY A 61 -15.85 15.75 6.16
CA GLY A 61 -16.06 14.29 6.04
C GLY A 61 -15.09 13.62 5.07
N LEU A 62 -14.78 14.24 3.93
CA LEU A 62 -13.79 13.73 2.98
C LEU A 62 -12.37 13.80 3.56
N ARG A 63 -12.00 14.91 4.22
CA ARG A 63 -10.75 15.03 4.99
C ARG A 63 -10.62 13.95 6.07
N HIS A 64 -11.72 13.60 6.75
CA HIS A 64 -11.71 12.53 7.74
C HIS A 64 -11.41 11.16 7.12
N LEU A 65 -12.08 10.82 6.01
CA LEU A 65 -11.82 9.60 5.24
C LEU A 65 -10.36 9.51 4.75
N HIS A 66 -9.83 10.61 4.24
CA HIS A 66 -8.43 10.72 3.80
C HIS A 66 -7.44 10.42 4.94
N CYS A 67 -7.60 11.09 6.08
CA CYS A 67 -6.76 10.90 7.27
C CYS A 67 -6.89 9.48 7.86
N LEU A 68 -8.09 8.90 7.83
CA LEU A 68 -8.34 7.53 8.27
C LEU A 68 -7.61 6.51 7.36
N ALA A 69 -7.71 6.67 6.04
CA ALA A 69 -7.01 5.80 5.09
C ALA A 69 -5.48 5.87 5.25
N GLN A 70 -4.94 7.07 5.49
CA GLN A 70 -3.53 7.27 5.83
C GLN A 70 -3.15 6.56 7.14
N ALA A 71 -3.92 6.79 8.21
CA ALA A 71 -3.66 6.18 9.50
C ALA A 71 -3.67 4.65 9.42
N LEU A 72 -4.61 4.08 8.66
CA LEU A 72 -4.73 2.63 8.43
C LEU A 72 -3.52 2.07 7.66
N THR A 73 -3.07 2.79 6.63
CA THR A 73 -1.94 2.39 5.79
C THR A 73 -0.59 2.44 6.54
N CYS A 74 -0.47 3.31 7.55
CA CYS A 74 0.71 3.44 8.42
C CYS A 74 0.79 2.37 9.53
N LEU A 75 -0.14 1.42 9.62
CA LEU A 75 -0.17 0.44 10.71
C LEU A 75 0.85 -0.70 10.50
N GLU A 76 1.96 -0.64 11.25
CA GLU A 76 2.99 -1.69 11.21
C GLU A 76 2.65 -2.92 12.06
N THR A 77 1.82 -2.79 13.09
CA THR A 77 1.51 -3.84 14.09
C THR A 77 0.57 -4.93 13.57
N ALA A 78 0.88 -6.21 13.85
CA ALA A 78 0.11 -7.37 13.40
C ALA A 78 -1.40 -7.26 13.70
N SER A 79 -1.77 -6.92 14.94
CA SER A 79 -3.15 -6.73 15.41
C SER A 79 -3.99 -5.70 14.64
N ALA A 80 -3.33 -4.86 13.83
CA ALA A 80 -3.95 -3.79 13.08
C ALA A 80 -4.00 -4.07 11.56
N ARG A 81 -3.30 -5.11 11.09
CA ARG A 81 -3.30 -5.55 9.69
C ARG A 81 -4.62 -6.23 9.29
N ASN A 82 -5.31 -6.85 10.23
CA ASN A 82 -6.57 -7.57 9.98
C ASN A 82 -7.80 -6.68 10.27
N LEU A 83 -7.60 -5.36 10.38
CA LEU A 83 -8.64 -4.41 10.70
C LEU A 83 -9.62 -4.25 9.53
N ARG A 84 -10.91 -4.27 9.85
CA ARG A 84 -12.04 -4.12 8.94
C ARG A 84 -12.85 -2.91 9.39
N VAL A 85 -12.98 -1.92 8.54
CA VAL A 85 -13.65 -0.65 8.85
C VAL A 85 -14.83 -0.46 7.91
N ILE A 86 -16.03 -0.50 8.45
CA ILE A 86 -17.28 -0.26 7.73
C ILE A 86 -17.64 1.21 7.97
N ILE A 87 -17.83 1.97 6.90
CA ILE A 87 -18.16 3.38 6.99
C ILE A 87 -19.45 3.64 6.22
N THR A 88 -20.47 4.13 6.92
CA THR A 88 -21.68 4.62 6.27
C THR A 88 -21.48 6.09 5.89
N VAL A 89 -21.72 6.42 4.63
CA VAL A 89 -21.51 7.76 4.05
C VAL A 89 -22.85 8.32 3.53
N PRO A 90 -23.14 9.62 3.71
CA PRO A 90 -24.38 10.22 3.20
C PRO A 90 -24.44 10.30 1.67
N THR A 91 -23.29 10.36 1.01
CA THR A 91 -23.10 10.15 -0.42
C THR A 91 -21.81 9.34 -0.64
N PRO A 92 -21.79 8.34 -1.54
CA PRO A 92 -20.57 7.59 -1.86
C PRO A 92 -19.66 8.31 -2.87
N GLN A 93 -20.17 9.35 -3.54
CA GLN A 93 -19.42 10.12 -4.54
C GLN A 93 -18.17 10.75 -3.92
N LEU A 94 -17.04 10.66 -4.62
CA LEU A 94 -15.69 11.05 -4.20
C LEU A 94 -15.14 10.29 -2.97
N ALA A 95 -15.97 9.67 -2.14
CA ALA A 95 -15.53 9.03 -0.90
C ALA A 95 -14.50 7.91 -1.15
N GLY A 96 -14.73 7.06 -2.16
CA GLY A 96 -13.77 6.01 -2.53
C GLY A 96 -12.45 6.54 -3.09
N VAL A 97 -12.53 7.62 -3.87
CA VAL A 97 -11.36 8.28 -4.46
C VAL A 97 -10.51 8.95 -3.38
N VAL A 98 -11.14 9.65 -2.44
CA VAL A 98 -10.46 10.33 -1.33
C VAL A 98 -9.83 9.33 -0.33
N VAL A 99 -10.48 8.19 -0.07
CA VAL A 99 -9.87 7.08 0.69
C VAL A 99 -8.63 6.54 -0.03
N THR A 100 -8.73 6.28 -1.33
CA THR A 100 -7.61 5.76 -2.12
C THR A 100 -6.46 6.76 -2.19
N LEU A 101 -6.75 8.05 -2.40
CA LEU A 101 -5.77 9.13 -2.37
C LEU A 101 -5.00 9.14 -1.05
N GLY A 102 -5.72 9.09 0.09
CA GLY A 102 -5.10 9.00 1.41
C GLY A 102 -4.11 7.84 1.52
N ALA A 103 -4.51 6.63 1.11
CA ALA A 103 -3.64 5.46 1.16
C ALA A 103 -2.44 5.54 0.17
N THR A 104 -2.62 6.06 -1.05
CA THR A 104 -1.52 6.19 -2.03
C THR A 104 -0.43 7.16 -1.58
N LEU A 105 -0.77 8.20 -0.79
CA LEU A 105 0.18 9.17 -0.23
C LEU A 105 1.14 8.61 0.84
N VAL A 106 0.85 7.43 1.41
CA VAL A 106 1.71 6.80 2.42
C VAL A 106 2.80 5.97 1.77
N ASN A 107 4.06 6.37 1.91
CA ASN A 107 5.19 5.55 1.48
C ASN A 107 5.37 4.36 2.45
N ARG A 108 5.06 3.14 2.01
CA ARG A 108 5.48 1.92 2.72
C ARG A 108 6.95 1.64 2.42
N LEU A 109 7.72 1.35 3.47
CA LEU A 109 9.07 0.81 3.32
C LEU A 109 8.98 -0.69 3.06
N CYS A 110 9.50 -1.12 1.91
CA CYS A 110 9.58 -2.53 1.56
C CYS A 110 10.76 -3.16 2.28
N ARG A 111 10.54 -3.58 3.54
CA ARG A 111 11.52 -4.33 4.34
C ARG A 111 11.18 -5.81 4.25
N ASP A 112 12.13 -6.59 3.74
CA ASP A 112 12.07 -8.06 3.63
C ASP A 112 10.92 -8.63 2.77
N CYS A 113 10.28 -7.77 1.97
CA CYS A 113 9.16 -8.11 1.09
C CYS A 113 9.59 -9.08 -0.02
N PRO A 114 8.75 -10.04 -0.45
CA PRO A 114 9.10 -11.02 -1.49
C PRO A 114 9.57 -10.37 -2.80
N HIS A 115 8.87 -9.33 -3.26
CA HIS A 115 9.20 -8.60 -4.49
C HIS A 115 10.54 -7.83 -4.44
N THR A 116 11.18 -7.67 -3.27
CA THR A 116 12.53 -7.08 -3.15
C THR A 116 13.65 -8.13 -3.09
N ARG A 117 13.33 -9.42 -3.03
CA ARG A 117 14.31 -10.51 -2.97
C ARG A 117 14.78 -10.87 -4.38
N LEU A 118 15.67 -10.05 -4.93
CA LEU A 118 16.22 -10.28 -6.27
C LEU A 118 17.24 -11.43 -6.24
N GLU A 119 17.14 -12.33 -7.23
CA GLU A 119 18.01 -13.50 -7.41
C GLU A 119 18.25 -13.73 -8.91
N VAL A 120 19.45 -14.18 -9.29
CA VAL A 120 19.79 -14.43 -10.70
C VAL A 120 18.90 -15.55 -11.25
N GLY A 121 18.34 -15.36 -12.43
CA GLY A 121 17.37 -16.25 -13.06
C GLY A 121 15.90 -15.96 -12.73
N ALA A 122 15.59 -15.18 -11.67
CA ALA A 122 14.20 -14.81 -11.39
C ALA A 122 13.64 -13.84 -12.44
N ARG A 123 12.34 -13.97 -12.71
CA ARG A 123 11.59 -12.95 -13.47
C ARG A 123 11.48 -11.68 -12.63
N VAL A 124 11.81 -10.55 -13.23
CA VAL A 124 11.74 -9.22 -12.64
C VAL A 124 10.96 -8.27 -13.55
N THR A 125 10.44 -7.20 -12.97
CA THR A 125 9.90 -6.05 -13.69
C THR A 125 10.64 -4.77 -13.27
N GLY A 126 10.84 -3.85 -14.20
CA GLY A 126 11.49 -2.57 -13.93
C GLY A 126 11.30 -1.56 -15.05
N TRP A 127 11.58 -0.28 -14.75
CA TRP A 127 11.53 0.80 -15.74
C TRP A 127 12.91 1.05 -16.37
N LEU A 128 13.02 0.70 -17.66
CA LEU A 128 14.21 0.84 -18.48
C LEU A 128 13.88 1.63 -19.76
N SER A 129 14.70 2.62 -20.11
CA SER A 129 14.62 3.34 -21.40
C SER A 129 13.23 3.91 -21.75
N GLY A 130 12.42 4.29 -20.75
CA GLY A 130 11.06 4.81 -20.92
C GLY A 130 9.95 3.75 -20.96
N GLU A 131 10.27 2.48 -20.72
CA GLU A 131 9.36 1.32 -20.75
C GLU A 131 9.39 0.55 -19.43
N PHE A 132 8.22 0.08 -18.98
CA PHE A 132 8.15 -1.08 -18.09
C PHE A 132 8.46 -2.34 -18.89
N ILE A 133 9.45 -3.10 -18.43
CA ILE A 133 9.91 -4.35 -19.06
C ILE A 133 9.88 -5.45 -18.00
N ASP A 134 9.27 -6.58 -18.37
CA ASP A 134 9.37 -7.83 -17.62
C ASP A 134 10.43 -8.72 -18.31
N ALA A 135 11.41 -9.22 -17.56
CA ALA A 135 12.50 -10.06 -18.09
C ALA A 135 13.12 -10.92 -16.99
N SER A 136 14.00 -11.85 -17.34
CA SER A 136 14.84 -12.55 -16.36
C SER A 136 15.99 -11.67 -15.88
N LEU A 137 16.38 -11.80 -14.61
CA LEU A 137 17.57 -11.16 -14.06
C LEU A 137 18.83 -11.96 -14.44
N ASP A 138 19.60 -11.45 -15.39
CA ASP A 138 20.77 -12.11 -15.98
C ASP A 138 21.98 -12.09 -15.03
N ARG A 139 22.21 -10.97 -14.32
CA ARG A 139 23.30 -10.79 -13.35
C ARG A 139 22.90 -9.85 -12.22
N MET A 140 23.52 -10.05 -11.06
CA MET A 140 23.43 -9.17 -9.90
C MET A 140 24.79 -9.06 -9.21
N SER A 141 25.22 -7.83 -8.91
CA SER A 141 26.34 -7.50 -8.02
C SER A 141 25.91 -6.37 -7.10
N ASP A 142 26.66 -6.08 -6.03
CA ASP A 142 26.29 -5.03 -5.05
C ASP A 142 25.98 -3.65 -5.67
N GLU A 143 26.61 -3.32 -6.79
CA GLU A 143 26.44 -2.05 -7.50
C GLU A 143 25.55 -2.14 -8.76
N GLU A 144 25.30 -3.34 -9.31
CA GLU A 144 24.66 -3.52 -10.63
C GLU A 144 23.58 -4.61 -10.67
N LEU A 145 22.59 -4.38 -11.52
CA LEU A 145 21.67 -5.40 -12.02
C LEU A 145 21.80 -5.45 -13.56
N MET A 146 21.69 -6.64 -14.14
CA MET A 146 21.57 -6.81 -15.58
C MET A 146 20.30 -7.61 -15.87
N PHE A 147 19.39 -7.04 -16.67
CA PHE A 147 18.19 -7.72 -17.15
C PHE A 147 17.80 -7.15 -18.52
N ALA A 148 17.17 -7.97 -19.36
CA ALA A 148 16.82 -7.62 -20.75
C ALA A 148 18.02 -7.13 -21.59
N GLY A 149 19.24 -7.58 -21.28
CA GLY A 149 20.47 -7.15 -21.94
C GLY A 149 20.95 -5.72 -21.59
N VAL A 150 20.33 -5.05 -20.61
CA VAL A 150 20.68 -3.69 -20.18
C VAL A 150 21.36 -3.72 -18.82
N HIS A 151 22.46 -2.97 -18.67
CA HIS A 151 23.10 -2.71 -17.38
C HIS A 151 22.37 -1.61 -16.62
N PHE A 152 21.89 -1.91 -15.43
CA PHE A 152 21.24 -0.99 -14.51
C PHE A 152 22.15 -0.74 -13.29
N ARG A 153 22.73 0.46 -13.24
CA ARG A 153 23.45 1.01 -12.08
C ARG A 153 22.54 2.04 -11.40
N GLY A 154 22.07 1.78 -10.18
CA GLY A 154 21.21 2.73 -9.47
C GLY A 154 20.35 2.14 -8.35
N ASP A 155 19.27 2.86 -8.02
CA ASP A 155 18.30 2.51 -6.98
C ASP A 155 17.54 1.21 -7.34
N ARG A 156 18.03 0.09 -6.78
CA ARG A 156 17.40 -1.24 -6.90
C ARG A 156 15.92 -1.24 -6.46
N GLY A 157 15.47 -0.27 -5.68
CA GLY A 157 14.07 -0.10 -5.26
C GLY A 157 13.09 0.19 -6.41
N SER A 158 13.57 0.28 -7.66
CA SER A 158 12.75 0.39 -8.89
C SER A 158 12.63 -0.91 -9.69
N VAL A 159 13.34 -1.97 -9.30
CA VAL A 159 13.30 -3.31 -9.89
C VAL A 159 12.68 -4.27 -8.88
N HIS A 160 11.73 -5.10 -9.34
CA HIS A 160 10.94 -5.96 -8.47
C HIS A 160 10.86 -7.39 -9.01
N ARG A 161 11.07 -8.39 -8.14
CA ARG A 161 10.81 -9.80 -8.47
C ARG A 161 9.32 -10.00 -8.72
N LEU A 162 9.01 -10.61 -9.86
CA LEU A 162 7.67 -11.08 -10.16
C LEU A 162 7.46 -12.45 -9.49
N PRO A 163 6.29 -12.69 -8.87
CA PRO A 163 5.99 -13.99 -8.28
C PRO A 163 5.85 -15.10 -9.33
N GLU A 164 5.97 -16.36 -8.89
CA GLU A 164 5.77 -17.51 -9.77
C GLU A 164 4.33 -17.56 -10.30
N GLY A 165 4.16 -17.91 -11.58
CA GLY A 165 2.85 -17.91 -12.24
C GLY A 165 2.27 -16.52 -12.53
N PHE A 166 3.01 -15.43 -12.27
CA PHE A 166 2.61 -14.09 -12.72
C PHE A 166 2.54 -14.02 -14.25
N PRO A 167 1.51 -13.42 -14.85
CA PRO A 167 1.34 -13.41 -16.31
C PRO A 167 2.53 -12.79 -17.04
N GLU A 168 2.74 -13.23 -18.28
CA GLU A 168 3.61 -12.51 -19.22
C GLU A 168 2.88 -11.27 -19.74
N ARG A 169 3.63 -10.17 -19.88
CA ARG A 169 3.08 -8.88 -20.27
C ARG A 169 3.98 -8.25 -21.31
N SER A 170 3.38 -7.64 -22.32
CA SER A 170 4.10 -6.80 -23.28
C SER A 170 4.75 -5.60 -22.57
N ARG A 171 5.82 -5.07 -23.17
CA ARG A 171 6.42 -3.81 -22.74
C ARG A 171 5.39 -2.69 -22.79
N TRP A 172 5.46 -1.76 -21.84
CA TRP A 172 4.47 -0.69 -21.72
C TRP A 172 5.12 0.65 -21.40
N ARG A 173 4.66 1.72 -22.05
CA ARG A 173 5.10 3.10 -21.81
C ARG A 173 4.03 3.86 -21.06
N LEU A 174 4.46 4.63 -20.06
CA LEU A 174 3.61 5.62 -19.41
C LEU A 174 3.32 6.77 -20.41
N PRO A 175 2.06 7.07 -20.75
CA PRO A 175 1.74 8.14 -21.71
C PRO A 175 2.32 9.49 -21.29
N ASP A 176 2.84 10.29 -22.23
CA ASP A 176 3.64 11.48 -21.91
C ASP A 176 2.93 12.55 -21.08
N GLU A 177 1.63 12.73 -21.28
CA GLU A 177 0.82 13.65 -20.46
C GLU A 177 0.76 13.18 -19.00
N LEU A 178 0.47 11.89 -18.81
CA LEU A 178 0.41 11.25 -17.50
C LEU A 178 1.80 11.15 -16.86
N ARG A 179 2.87 10.96 -17.65
CA ARG A 179 4.26 10.92 -17.17
C ARG A 179 4.66 12.22 -16.46
N ARG A 180 4.21 13.37 -16.97
CA ARG A 180 4.38 14.67 -16.29
C ARG A 180 3.56 14.72 -14.99
N GLU A 181 2.30 14.31 -15.02
CA GLU A 181 1.45 14.35 -13.82
C GLU A 181 1.96 13.41 -12.70
N VAL A 182 2.48 12.24 -13.06
CA VAL A 182 3.18 11.32 -12.14
C VAL A 182 4.47 11.95 -11.59
N ALA A 183 5.24 12.64 -12.44
CA ALA A 183 6.48 13.32 -12.01
C ALA A 183 6.21 14.40 -10.96
N GLU A 184 5.18 15.23 -11.17
CA GLU A 184 4.75 16.25 -10.20
C GLU A 184 4.17 15.62 -8.92
N ALA A 185 3.32 14.59 -9.05
CA ALA A 185 2.76 13.86 -7.92
C ALA A 185 3.85 13.26 -7.01
N LEU A 186 4.87 12.65 -7.60
CA LEU A 186 5.98 11.99 -6.90
C LEU A 186 7.17 12.93 -6.63
N LYS A 187 7.11 14.18 -7.12
CA LYS A 187 8.10 15.25 -6.95
C LYS A 187 9.49 14.83 -7.43
N CYS A 188 9.55 14.33 -8.67
CA CYS A 188 10.75 13.84 -9.34
C CYS A 188 10.86 14.30 -10.80
N ASN A 189 12.00 14.07 -11.45
CA ASN A 189 12.17 14.34 -12.90
C ASN A 189 11.24 13.39 -13.73
N PRO A 190 10.53 13.88 -14.76
CA PRO A 190 9.74 13.06 -15.70
C PRO A 190 10.44 11.87 -16.36
N GLU A 191 11.77 11.83 -16.43
CA GLU A 191 12.55 10.72 -16.98
C GLU A 191 12.58 9.50 -16.03
N ILE A 192 12.59 9.76 -14.71
CA ILE A 192 12.58 8.73 -13.66
C ILE A 192 11.18 8.51 -13.07
N ALA A 193 10.16 9.18 -13.60
CA ALA A 193 8.78 9.08 -13.11
C ALA A 193 8.26 7.64 -13.08
N GLY A 194 8.55 6.83 -14.10
CA GLY A 194 8.18 5.41 -14.13
C GLY A 194 8.90 4.54 -13.09
N GLN A 195 10.17 4.84 -12.78
CA GLN A 195 10.90 4.16 -11.68
C GLN A 195 10.26 4.45 -10.32
N ARG A 196 9.89 5.72 -10.07
CA ARG A 196 9.22 6.13 -8.84
C ARG A 196 7.77 5.61 -8.77
N LEU A 197 7.08 5.53 -9.91
CA LEU A 197 5.77 4.91 -10.03
C LEU A 197 5.82 3.43 -9.66
N SER A 198 6.77 2.66 -10.22
CA SER A 198 7.03 1.25 -9.90
C SER A 198 7.15 1.00 -8.40
N ALA A 199 8.06 1.75 -7.75
CA ALA A 199 8.27 1.68 -6.30
C ALA A 199 7.01 2.04 -5.49
N SER A 200 6.21 3.01 -5.95
CA SER A 200 4.94 3.38 -5.30
C SER A 200 3.84 2.34 -5.52
N ALA A 201 3.89 1.60 -6.64
CA ALA A 201 2.94 0.56 -7.03
C ALA A 201 3.28 -0.82 -6.45
N ALA A 202 4.46 -0.99 -5.84
CA ALA A 202 4.89 -2.25 -5.21
C ALA A 202 3.91 -2.77 -4.15
N HIS A 203 3.31 -1.88 -3.36
CA HIS A 203 2.14 -2.19 -2.53
C HIS A 203 0.99 -1.29 -2.98
N PRO A 204 0.11 -1.72 -3.89
CA PRO A 204 -0.95 -0.87 -4.44
C PRO A 204 -2.13 -0.76 -3.47
N VAL A 205 -3.08 0.13 -3.78
CA VAL A 205 -4.43 0.10 -3.21
C VAL A 205 -5.32 -0.72 -4.14
N VAL A 206 -6.04 -1.72 -3.60
CA VAL A 206 -6.99 -2.51 -4.38
C VAL A 206 -8.40 -1.96 -4.16
N VAL A 207 -9.05 -1.50 -5.22
CA VAL A 207 -10.42 -0.96 -5.20
C VAL A 207 -11.37 -1.96 -5.84
N VAL A 208 -12.33 -2.47 -5.08
CA VAL A 208 -13.24 -3.52 -5.50
C VAL A 208 -14.67 -2.98 -5.62
N GLY A 209 -15.25 -3.11 -6.81
CA GLY A 209 -16.63 -2.72 -7.11
C GLY A 209 -16.78 -2.18 -8.53
N GLU A 210 -17.54 -1.09 -8.69
CA GLU A 210 -17.76 -0.49 -10.00
C GLU A 210 -16.63 0.49 -10.38
N TRP A 211 -15.64 -0.01 -11.11
CA TRP A 211 -14.48 0.76 -11.56
C TRP A 211 -14.83 1.99 -12.41
N SER A 212 -15.89 1.93 -13.23
CA SER A 212 -16.33 3.05 -14.07
C SER A 212 -16.81 4.25 -13.24
N THR A 213 -17.47 3.99 -12.12
CA THR A 213 -17.90 5.03 -11.16
C THR A 213 -16.69 5.60 -10.42
N PHE A 214 -15.72 4.77 -10.03
CA PHE A 214 -14.47 5.23 -9.43
C PHE A 214 -13.67 6.15 -10.37
N LEU A 215 -13.50 5.78 -11.66
CA LEU A 215 -12.80 6.61 -12.64
C LEU A 215 -13.47 7.98 -12.88
N LYS A 216 -14.81 8.01 -12.93
CA LYS A 216 -15.56 9.27 -13.03
C LYS A 216 -15.28 10.18 -11.83
N ASP A 217 -15.24 9.63 -10.62
CA ASP A 217 -14.92 10.39 -9.41
C ASP A 217 -13.45 10.85 -9.37
N VAL A 218 -12.52 10.09 -9.96
CA VAL A 218 -11.11 10.52 -10.15
C VAL A 218 -11.05 11.75 -11.05
N ASP A 219 -11.74 11.74 -12.19
CA ASP A 219 -11.80 12.89 -13.10
C ASP A 219 -12.50 14.11 -12.49
N LEU A 220 -13.54 13.91 -11.68
CA LEU A 220 -14.20 14.98 -10.94
C LEU A 220 -13.25 15.61 -9.91
N LEU A 221 -12.52 14.80 -9.14
CA LEU A 221 -11.57 15.32 -8.15
C LEU A 221 -10.35 15.98 -8.81
N ALA A 222 -9.84 15.42 -9.92
CA ALA A 222 -8.74 16.00 -10.69
C ALA A 222 -9.08 17.40 -11.23
N LYS A 223 -10.31 17.59 -11.73
CA LYS A 223 -10.82 18.91 -12.17
C LYS A 223 -11.00 19.88 -11.00
N ALA A 224 -11.50 19.39 -9.86
CA ALA A 224 -11.73 20.22 -8.67
C ALA A 224 -10.42 20.61 -7.94
N SER A 225 -9.35 19.83 -8.08
CA SER A 225 -8.08 20.09 -7.40
C SER A 225 -6.86 19.67 -8.23
N PRO A 226 -6.48 20.46 -9.26
CA PRO A 226 -5.32 20.15 -10.13
C PRO A 226 -3.99 20.02 -9.37
N VAL A 227 -3.84 20.77 -8.27
CA VAL A 227 -2.64 20.80 -7.40
C VAL A 227 -2.36 19.44 -6.72
N LEU A 228 -3.36 18.56 -6.64
CA LEU A 228 -3.18 17.22 -6.05
C LEU A 228 -2.60 16.20 -7.04
N HIS A 229 -2.52 16.53 -8.33
CA HIS A 229 -2.03 15.64 -9.41
C HIS A 229 -2.71 14.25 -9.35
N VAL A 230 -4.03 14.27 -9.22
CA VAL A 230 -4.86 13.13 -8.83
C VAL A 230 -4.71 11.95 -9.78
N ARG A 231 -4.66 12.17 -11.11
CA ARG A 231 -4.52 11.07 -12.08
C ARG A 231 -3.12 10.49 -12.05
N GLY A 232 -2.11 11.29 -11.75
CA GLY A 232 -0.74 10.82 -11.50
C GLY A 232 -0.65 9.94 -10.25
N ARG A 233 -1.29 10.35 -9.15
CA ARG A 233 -1.33 9.58 -7.89
C ARG A 233 -2.19 8.32 -7.96
N MET A 234 -3.26 8.37 -8.73
CA MET A 234 -4.33 7.38 -8.76
C MET A 234 -4.46 6.69 -10.12
N HIS A 235 -3.38 6.68 -10.90
CA HIS A 235 -3.34 5.92 -12.13
C HIS A 235 -3.66 4.46 -11.82
N SER A 236 -4.65 3.91 -12.53
CA SER A 236 -5.25 2.63 -12.20
C SER A 236 -5.22 1.65 -13.35
N GLY A 237 -5.06 0.37 -13.02
CA GLY A 237 -5.12 -0.77 -13.94
C GLY A 237 -5.78 -1.98 -13.28
N ARG A 238 -5.62 -3.16 -13.88
CA ARG A 238 -6.08 -4.46 -13.35
C ARG A 238 -5.01 -5.13 -12.50
N LEU A 239 -5.36 -6.19 -11.77
CA LEU A 239 -4.41 -6.94 -10.93
C LEU A 239 -3.13 -7.38 -11.67
N GLU A 240 -3.25 -7.81 -12.93
CA GLU A 240 -2.11 -8.23 -13.75
C GLU A 240 -1.16 -7.08 -14.09
N GLU A 241 -1.61 -5.83 -13.98
CA GLU A 241 -0.83 -4.62 -14.25
C GLU A 241 -0.11 -4.10 -12.99
N TRP A 242 0.01 -4.92 -11.93
CA TRP A 242 0.81 -4.63 -10.74
C TRP A 242 2.23 -4.14 -11.09
N PHE A 243 2.78 -3.25 -10.25
CA PHE A 243 3.95 -2.39 -10.50
C PHE A 243 3.78 -1.30 -11.58
N ARG A 244 2.79 -1.35 -12.47
CA ARG A 244 2.52 -0.24 -13.43
C ARG A 244 1.57 0.81 -12.85
N HIS A 245 0.69 0.41 -11.93
CA HIS A 245 -0.35 1.27 -11.37
C HIS A 245 -0.36 1.22 -9.82
N PRO A 246 -0.34 2.37 -9.12
CA PRO A 246 -0.49 2.43 -7.66
C PRO A 246 -1.89 2.06 -7.15
N VAL A 247 -2.89 2.03 -8.05
CA VAL A 247 -4.25 1.62 -7.77
C VAL A 247 -4.62 0.46 -8.71
N LEU A 248 -5.19 -0.61 -8.18
CA LEU A 248 -5.68 -1.73 -8.99
C LEU A 248 -7.19 -1.85 -8.77
N THR A 249 -7.96 -1.85 -9.86
CA THR A 249 -9.43 -1.81 -9.81
C THR A 249 -10.02 -3.12 -10.30
N GLU A 250 -10.83 -3.78 -9.47
CA GLU A 250 -11.48 -5.04 -9.81
C GLU A 250 -12.98 -5.00 -9.55
N ARG A 251 -13.74 -5.85 -10.25
CA ARG A 251 -15.17 -6.05 -9.95
C ARG A 251 -15.40 -6.93 -8.73
N THR A 252 -14.48 -7.87 -8.51
CA THR A 252 -14.50 -8.89 -7.45
C THR A 252 -13.06 -9.30 -7.17
N ILE A 253 -12.70 -9.57 -5.91
CA ILE A 253 -11.39 -10.21 -5.62
C ILE A 253 -11.42 -11.62 -6.22
N PRO A 254 -10.48 -12.00 -7.11
CA PRO A 254 -10.46 -13.35 -7.66
C PRO A 254 -10.00 -14.36 -6.59
N GLN A 255 -10.46 -15.60 -6.73
CA GLN A 255 -10.20 -16.66 -5.76
C GLN A 255 -8.69 -17.00 -5.67
N PRO A 256 -8.12 -17.26 -4.47
CA PRO A 256 -6.70 -17.54 -4.30
C PRO A 256 -6.17 -18.67 -5.18
N GLU A 257 -7.00 -19.66 -5.48
CA GLU A 257 -6.67 -20.85 -6.27
C GLU A 257 -6.51 -20.52 -7.77
N ARG A 258 -7.12 -19.42 -8.23
CA ARG A 258 -7.05 -18.97 -9.64
C ARG A 258 -5.88 -18.02 -9.91
N ILE A 259 -5.41 -17.31 -8.89
CA ILE A 259 -4.31 -16.34 -8.96
C ILE A 259 -3.39 -16.50 -7.74
N PRO A 260 -2.71 -17.66 -7.58
CA PRO A 260 -1.91 -17.95 -6.38
C PRO A 260 -0.84 -16.89 -6.12
N TRP A 261 -0.24 -16.35 -7.19
CA TRP A 261 0.73 -15.26 -7.18
C TRP A 261 0.23 -13.98 -6.48
N ALA A 262 -1.08 -13.73 -6.46
CA ALA A 262 -1.63 -12.52 -5.87
C ALA A 262 -1.44 -12.45 -4.36
N ARG A 263 -1.19 -13.58 -3.68
CA ARG A 263 -0.80 -13.60 -2.25
C ARG A 263 0.46 -12.75 -1.98
N GLU A 264 1.39 -12.66 -2.93
CA GLU A 264 2.61 -11.85 -2.81
C GLU A 264 2.40 -10.34 -3.02
N LEU A 265 1.24 -9.93 -3.58
CA LEU A 265 0.92 -8.52 -3.89
C LEU A 265 0.85 -7.62 -2.64
N GLN A 266 0.46 -8.19 -1.50
CA GLN A 266 0.38 -7.53 -0.18
C GLN A 266 -0.08 -6.06 -0.26
N PRO A 267 -1.31 -5.80 -0.76
CA PRO A 267 -1.79 -4.44 -0.97
C PRO A 267 -1.78 -3.63 0.33
N ARG A 268 -1.62 -2.31 0.22
CA ARG A 268 -1.52 -1.44 1.41
C ARG A 268 -2.87 -1.21 2.09
N LEU A 269 -3.95 -1.33 1.32
CA LEU A 269 -5.33 -1.14 1.71
C LEU A 269 -6.21 -1.82 0.65
N ILE A 270 -7.31 -2.44 1.08
CA ILE A 270 -8.40 -2.86 0.18
C ILE A 270 -9.62 -1.97 0.46
N LEU A 271 -10.24 -1.48 -0.60
CA LEU A 271 -11.42 -0.62 -0.56
C LEU A 271 -12.58 -1.28 -1.30
N PHE A 272 -13.69 -1.52 -0.62
CA PHE A 272 -14.94 -1.95 -1.23
C PHE A 272 -15.90 -0.78 -1.43
N THR A 273 -16.35 -0.59 -2.67
CA THR A 273 -17.35 0.43 -3.03
C THR A 273 -18.75 -0.20 -3.06
N GLY A 274 -19.39 -0.25 -1.88
CA GLY A 274 -20.73 -0.78 -1.70
C GLY A 274 -20.79 -2.27 -1.32
N SER A 275 -21.96 -2.67 -0.80
CA SER A 275 -22.19 -4.01 -0.25
C SER A 275 -22.15 -5.13 -1.28
N ALA A 276 -22.56 -4.87 -2.53
CA ALA A 276 -22.53 -5.88 -3.60
C ALA A 276 -21.10 -6.28 -4.00
N ALA A 277 -20.14 -5.36 -3.93
CA ALA A 277 -18.73 -5.63 -4.17
C ALA A 277 -18.15 -6.54 -3.07
N TRP A 278 -18.45 -6.20 -1.81
CA TRP A 278 -18.06 -6.99 -0.63
C TRP A 278 -18.63 -8.42 -0.67
N ALA A 279 -19.95 -8.57 -0.87
CA ALA A 279 -20.61 -9.87 -0.84
C ALA A 279 -20.06 -10.88 -1.87
N ARG A 280 -19.57 -10.41 -3.02
CA ARG A 280 -18.95 -11.24 -4.07
C ARG A 280 -17.47 -11.57 -3.80
N SER A 281 -16.87 -10.95 -2.80
CA SER A 281 -15.41 -10.89 -2.61
C SER A 281 -14.98 -11.08 -1.15
N SER A 282 -15.90 -11.56 -0.30
CA SER A 282 -15.72 -11.62 1.16
C SER A 282 -14.59 -12.56 1.59
N ARG A 283 -14.18 -13.49 0.73
CA ARG A 283 -12.95 -14.28 0.88
C ARG A 283 -11.78 -13.48 0.31
N SER A 284 -11.15 -12.64 1.14
CA SER A 284 -9.94 -11.90 0.75
C SER A 284 -8.77 -12.84 0.54
N VAL A 285 -8.02 -12.66 -0.55
CA VAL A 285 -6.68 -13.28 -0.77
C VAL A 285 -5.66 -12.76 0.27
N TRP A 286 -5.98 -11.65 0.93
CA TRP A 286 -5.11 -10.92 1.84
C TRP A 286 -5.79 -10.74 3.21
N PRO A 287 -5.71 -11.73 4.13
CA PRO A 287 -6.25 -11.58 5.48
C PRO A 287 -5.52 -10.48 6.26
N ASN A 288 -4.20 -10.34 6.03
CA ASN A 288 -3.34 -9.41 6.75
C ASN A 288 -3.19 -8.03 6.07
N VAL A 289 -4.27 -7.53 5.47
CA VAL A 289 -4.36 -6.18 4.86
C VAL A 289 -5.59 -5.45 5.38
N PRO A 290 -5.51 -4.17 5.80
CA PRO A 290 -6.65 -3.42 6.28
C PRO A 290 -7.69 -3.22 5.17
N ILE A 291 -8.97 -3.31 5.53
CA ILE A 291 -10.09 -3.17 4.60
C ILE A 291 -10.99 -2.01 5.03
N ILE A 292 -11.38 -1.16 4.07
CA ILE A 292 -12.49 -0.22 4.21
C ILE A 292 -13.66 -0.69 3.34
N LEU A 293 -14.85 -0.78 3.93
CA LEU A 293 -16.12 -0.96 3.22
C LEU A 293 -16.92 0.34 3.29
N LEU A 294 -17.07 1.02 2.14
CA LEU A 294 -17.91 2.22 2.03
C LEU A 294 -19.35 1.82 1.68
N LEU A 295 -20.30 2.24 2.50
CA LEU A 295 -21.73 1.98 2.33
C LEU A 295 -22.51 3.29 2.23
N SER A 296 -23.38 3.43 1.22
CA SER A 296 -24.27 4.61 1.14
C SER A 296 -25.42 4.49 2.13
N ARG A 297 -25.59 5.46 3.04
CA ARG A 297 -26.74 5.55 3.95
C ARG A 297 -28.09 5.66 3.24
N ARG A 298 -28.09 6.03 1.96
CA ARG A 298 -29.30 6.08 1.11
C ARG A 298 -29.73 4.72 0.56
N SER A 299 -28.95 3.65 0.78
CA SER A 299 -29.25 2.30 0.28
C SER A 299 -29.84 1.41 1.38
N PRO A 300 -31.07 0.87 1.23
CA PRO A 300 -31.62 -0.12 2.16
C PRO A 300 -30.83 -1.44 2.24
N ALA A 301 -29.93 -1.68 1.27
CA ALA A 301 -28.99 -2.79 1.31
C ALA A 301 -27.77 -2.52 2.22
N ALA A 302 -27.39 -1.25 2.42
CA ALA A 302 -26.30 -0.88 3.32
C ALA A 302 -26.63 -1.21 4.77
N SER A 303 -27.80 -0.81 5.27
CA SER A 303 -28.22 -1.10 6.64
C SER A 303 -28.27 -2.60 6.93
N ARG A 304 -28.82 -3.38 5.99
CA ARG A 304 -28.82 -4.86 6.08
C ARG A 304 -27.41 -5.45 6.14
N VAL A 305 -26.48 -4.97 5.32
CA VAL A 305 -25.10 -5.46 5.32
C VAL A 305 -24.32 -5.05 6.58
N ALA A 306 -24.55 -3.84 7.10
CA ALA A 306 -24.00 -3.45 8.40
C ALA A 306 -24.51 -4.37 9.53
N SER A 307 -25.80 -4.75 9.52
CA SER A 307 -26.37 -5.73 10.45
C SER A 307 -25.78 -7.12 10.28
N VAL A 308 -25.62 -7.62 9.05
CA VAL A 308 -25.02 -8.95 8.78
C VAL A 308 -23.56 -9.01 9.25
N ILE A 309 -22.75 -7.98 8.98
CA ILE A 309 -21.34 -7.96 9.42
C ILE A 309 -21.24 -7.75 10.94
N SER A 310 -22.22 -7.11 11.58
CA SER A 310 -22.25 -7.03 13.04
C SER A 310 -22.51 -8.38 13.71
N VAL A 311 -23.13 -9.33 12.99
CA VAL A 311 -23.44 -10.70 13.44
C VAL A 311 -22.38 -11.71 12.98
N SER A 312 -21.49 -11.38 12.04
CA SER A 312 -20.50 -12.31 11.46
C SER A 312 -19.31 -12.66 12.38
N GLY A 313 -19.50 -12.62 13.70
CA GLY A 313 -18.54 -13.11 14.71
C GLY A 313 -17.24 -12.31 14.87
N TRP A 314 -17.02 -11.26 14.08
CA TRP A 314 -15.77 -10.50 14.12
C TRP A 314 -15.59 -9.74 15.45
N PRO A 315 -14.48 -9.93 16.19
CA PRO A 315 -14.24 -9.23 17.45
C PRO A 315 -14.01 -7.73 17.27
N ALA A 316 -14.36 -6.94 18.30
CA ALA A 316 -13.96 -5.54 18.38
C ALA A 316 -12.44 -5.41 18.61
N PRO A 317 -11.75 -4.44 17.98
CA PRO A 317 -10.32 -4.26 18.17
C PRO A 317 -10.00 -3.82 19.60
N ARG A 318 -9.18 -4.59 20.32
CA ARG A 318 -8.86 -4.33 21.73
C ARG A 318 -7.78 -3.26 21.94
N ASN A 319 -6.76 -3.24 21.09
CA ASN A 319 -5.59 -2.35 21.20
C ASN A 319 -5.35 -1.63 19.86
N LEU A 320 -5.63 -0.32 19.80
CA LEU A 320 -5.36 0.53 18.63
C LEU A 320 -4.61 1.81 19.04
N PRO A 321 -3.78 2.40 18.16
CA PRO A 321 -3.14 3.68 18.42
C PRO A 321 -4.15 4.80 18.71
N PRO A 322 -3.91 5.73 19.67
CA PRO A 322 -4.86 6.78 20.02
C PRO A 322 -5.34 7.66 18.84
N THR A 323 -4.44 7.93 17.89
CA THR A 323 -4.77 8.65 16.64
C THR A 323 -5.83 7.91 15.83
N LEU A 324 -5.73 6.58 15.72
CA LEU A 324 -6.68 5.75 15.00
C LEU A 324 -7.98 5.60 15.79
N VAL A 325 -7.92 5.44 17.12
CA VAL A 325 -9.12 5.46 17.99
C VAL A 325 -9.92 6.76 17.79
N SER A 326 -9.25 7.90 17.65
CA SER A 326 -9.91 9.18 17.34
C SER A 326 -10.55 9.18 15.94
N LEU A 327 -9.83 8.69 14.92
CA LEU A 327 -10.32 8.61 13.54
C LEU A 327 -11.42 7.55 13.32
N LEU A 328 -11.59 6.61 14.24
CA LEU A 328 -12.66 5.60 14.20
C LEU A 328 -13.93 6.04 14.95
N LYS A 329 -13.96 7.23 15.56
CA LYS A 329 -15.19 7.79 16.15
C LYS A 329 -16.12 8.31 15.05
N PRO A 330 -17.45 8.12 15.17
CA PRO A 330 -18.42 8.78 14.30
C PRO A 330 -18.23 10.31 14.31
N THR A 331 -18.20 10.93 13.13
CA THR A 331 -17.99 12.38 12.97
C THR A 331 -18.38 12.83 11.56
N ALA A 332 -18.64 14.12 11.37
CA ALA A 332 -18.95 14.73 10.06
C ALA A 332 -20.05 14.01 9.25
N GLY A 333 -21.01 13.37 9.93
CA GLY A 333 -22.06 12.58 9.29
C GLY A 333 -21.60 11.22 8.75
N LEU A 334 -20.47 10.70 9.22
CA LEU A 334 -19.98 9.34 8.99
C LEU A 334 -20.28 8.48 10.22
N GLU A 335 -20.92 7.32 10.03
CA GLU A 335 -20.96 6.28 11.07
C GLU A 335 -19.84 5.29 10.76
N ILE A 336 -18.98 5.03 11.74
CA ILE A 336 -17.78 4.19 11.57
C ILE A 336 -17.87 3.01 12.54
N PHE A 337 -17.79 1.80 11.99
CA PHE A 337 -17.74 0.57 12.75
C PHE A 337 -16.43 -0.15 12.42
N CYS A 338 -15.67 -0.53 13.44
CA CYS A 338 -14.42 -1.25 13.28
C CYS A 338 -14.49 -2.62 13.95
N ARG A 339 -13.87 -3.62 13.31
CA ARG A 339 -13.75 -5.01 13.75
C ARG A 339 -12.43 -5.59 13.27
N ILE A 340 -11.94 -6.63 13.92
CA ILE A 340 -10.83 -7.43 13.41
C ILE A 340 -11.44 -8.66 12.75
N GLU A 341 -11.09 -8.96 11.50
CA GLU A 341 -11.38 -10.29 10.94
C GLU A 341 -10.54 -11.30 11.73
N PRO A 342 -11.13 -12.38 12.28
CA PRO A 342 -10.35 -13.40 12.98
C PRO A 342 -9.19 -13.83 12.09
N GLU A 343 -8.02 -14.03 12.70
CA GLU A 343 -6.97 -14.77 12.01
C GLU A 343 -7.58 -16.10 11.60
N THR A 344 -7.61 -16.36 10.29
CA THR A 344 -7.81 -17.72 9.81
C THR A 344 -6.66 -18.50 10.41
N THR A 345 -6.97 -19.31 11.42
CA THR A 345 -6.17 -20.50 11.66
C THR A 345 -6.03 -21.16 10.29
N CYS A 346 -4.80 -21.38 9.85
CA CYS A 346 -4.60 -22.47 8.93
C CYS A 346 -4.94 -23.69 9.76
N ASP A 347 -6.18 -24.16 9.62
CA ASP A 347 -6.56 -25.47 10.09
C ASP A 347 -5.76 -26.45 9.22
N GLU A 348 -4.52 -26.71 9.66
CA GLU A 348 -3.75 -27.92 9.33
C GLU A 348 -4.32 -29.14 10.08
N GLU A 349 -5.50 -29.01 10.70
CA GLU A 349 -6.30 -30.13 11.19
C GLU A 349 -7.06 -30.78 10.02
N ASP A 350 -6.49 -31.91 9.58
CA ASP A 350 -7.22 -33.17 9.43
C ASP A 350 -8.62 -33.10 8.78
N MET A 351 -8.65 -33.16 7.45
CA MET A 351 -9.61 -34.05 6.79
C MET A 351 -8.90 -35.01 5.83
N TRP A 352 -8.72 -36.21 6.39
CA TRP A 352 -8.58 -37.53 5.78
C TRP A 352 -9.37 -37.71 4.47
#